data_AF-A0A816HS96-F1
#
_entry.id   AF-A0A816HS96-F1
#
_cell.length_a   1.000
_cell.length_b   1.000
_cell.length_c   1.000
_cell.angle_alpha   90.00
_cell.angle_beta   90.00
_cell.angle_gamma   90.00
#
_symmetry.space_group_name_H-M   'P 1'
#
loop_
_entity.id
_entity.type
_entity.pdbx_description
1 polymer ?
#
loop_
_entity_poly.entity_id
_entity_poly.type
_entity_poly.pdbx_seq_one_letter_code
_entity_poly.pdbx_strand_id
1 'polypeptide(L)'
;IIRIFFFRCPPCRAFTPFLSEIYNEYHKEKKFRIIFISCDADEKTFNDYYKNMPWLALDYKERKKSEELLKKYNVTGIPKLVLIDGDTGKIICTNAVEQILYLDPEGKNFPWKSAQ
;
A
#
# COMPACT_ATOMS: atom_id res chain seq x y z
N ILE A 1 3.40 -4.54 6.59
CA ILE A 1 2.23 -4.06 5.82
C ILE A 1 2.48 -4.32 4.34
N ILE A 2 1.54 -4.95 3.64
CA ILE A 2 1.65 -5.19 2.20
C ILE A 2 0.74 -4.20 1.49
N ARG A 3 1.30 -3.30 0.67
CA ARG A 3 0.54 -2.25 -0.02
C ARG A 3 0.43 -2.55 -1.51
N ILE A 4 -0.79 -2.59 -2.02
CA ILE A 4 -1.05 -2.94 -3.41
C ILE A 4 -1.61 -1.73 -4.14
N PHE A 5 -0.82 -1.13 -5.02
CA PHE A 5 -1.30 -0.06 -5.90
C PHE A 5 -1.32 -0.56 -7.33
N PHE A 6 -2.35 -0.17 -8.08
CA PHE A 6 -2.41 -0.35 -9.52
C PHE A 6 -2.25 1.02 -10.15
N PHE A 7 -1.29 1.14 -11.07
CA PHE A 7 -1.30 2.08 -12.18
C PHE A 7 -1.35 3.59 -11.85
N ARG A 8 -0.97 4.40 -12.84
CA ARG A 8 -1.16 5.85 -12.93
C ARG A 8 -2.65 6.26 -12.95
N CYS A 9 -3.45 5.70 -12.07
CA CYS A 9 -4.83 6.07 -11.88
C CYS A 9 -4.90 7.42 -11.13
N PRO A 10 -5.81 8.34 -11.47
CA PRO A 10 -5.95 9.61 -10.77
C PRO A 10 -6.07 9.48 -9.23
N PRO A 11 -6.89 8.57 -8.66
CA PRO A 11 -6.97 8.44 -7.20
C PRO A 11 -5.67 7.88 -6.57
N CYS A 12 -4.89 7.08 -7.31
CA CYS A 12 -3.61 6.55 -6.85
C CYS A 12 -2.57 7.65 -6.69
N ARG A 13 -2.50 8.55 -7.68
CA ARG A 13 -1.62 9.73 -7.64
C ARG A 13 -2.01 10.71 -6.53
N ALA A 14 -3.30 10.83 -6.22
CA ALA A 14 -3.76 11.66 -5.11
C ALA A 14 -3.39 11.03 -3.74
N PHE A 15 -3.53 9.72 -3.60
CA PHE A 15 -3.31 9.03 -2.32
C PHE A 15 -1.83 8.76 -1.98
N THR A 16 -0.95 8.68 -2.98
CA THR A 16 0.46 8.33 -2.76
C THR A 16 1.24 9.37 -1.96
N PRO A 17 1.18 10.68 -2.29
CA PRO A 17 1.87 11.72 -1.51
C PRO A 17 1.42 11.71 -0.05
N PHE A 18 0.11 11.57 0.15
CA PHE A 18 -0.49 11.51 1.47
C PHE A 18 0.05 10.40 2.35
N LEU A 19 0.14 9.19 1.79
CA LEU A 19 0.77 8.10 2.54
C LEU A 19 2.28 8.33 2.71
N SER A 20 2.96 8.93 1.74
CA SER A 20 4.39 9.22 1.86
C SER A 20 4.68 10.06 3.10
N GLU A 21 3.84 11.07 3.38
CA GLU A 21 3.93 11.91 4.58
C GLU A 21 3.75 11.07 5.86
N ILE A 22 2.65 10.32 5.97
CA ILE A 22 2.38 9.43 7.13
C ILE A 22 3.51 8.40 7.30
N TYR A 23 4.01 7.83 6.21
CA TYR A 23 5.11 6.88 6.27
C TYR A 23 6.35 7.54 6.84
N ASN A 24 6.78 8.67 6.28
CA ASN A 24 8.00 9.37 6.72
C ASN A 24 7.92 9.78 8.19
N GLU A 25 6.75 10.19 8.66
CA GLU A 25 6.53 10.59 10.05
C GLU A 25 6.54 9.38 11.01
N TYR A 26 5.78 8.33 10.71
CA TYR A 26 5.47 7.31 11.71
C TYR A 26 6.16 5.94 11.53
N HIS A 27 6.79 5.65 10.38
CA HIS A 27 7.29 4.29 10.09
C HIS A 27 8.32 3.77 11.10
N LYS A 28 9.17 4.66 11.64
CA LYS A 28 10.19 4.30 12.64
C LYS A 28 9.59 4.06 14.02
N GLU A 29 8.73 4.98 14.46
CA GLU A 29 8.06 4.91 15.76
C GLU A 29 7.10 3.72 15.83
N LYS A 30 6.22 3.60 14.84
CA LYS A 30 5.19 2.56 14.74
C LYS A 30 5.72 1.25 14.12
N LYS A 31 7.02 1.19 13.82
CA LYS A 31 7.78 0.01 13.33
C LYS A 31 7.11 -0.73 12.18
N PHE A 32 6.54 -0.01 11.21
CA PHE A 32 5.91 -0.64 10.05
C PHE A 32 6.70 -0.40 8.77
N ARG A 33 6.52 -1.32 7.82
CA ARG A 33 7.08 -1.25 6.47
C ARG A 33 5.99 -1.39 5.45
N ILE A 34 6.17 -0.69 4.33
CA ILE A 34 5.30 -0.73 3.18
C ILE A 34 6.04 -1.43 2.04
N ILE A 35 5.34 -2.33 1.37
CA ILE A 35 5.83 -3.01 0.16
C ILE A 35 4.84 -2.67 -0.94
N PHE A 36 5.27 -1.90 -1.94
CA PHE A 36 4.50 -1.58 -3.14
C PHE A 36 4.49 -2.76 -4.09
N ILE A 37 3.30 -3.26 -4.39
CA ILE A 37 3.07 -4.26 -5.43
C ILE A 37 2.44 -3.55 -6.61
N SER A 38 3.15 -3.55 -7.74
CA SER A 38 2.73 -2.89 -8.96
C SER A 38 1.95 -3.81 -9.89
N CYS A 39 0.85 -3.28 -10.40
CA CYS A 39 0.09 -3.85 -11.50
C CYS A 39 0.32 -3.10 -12.82
N ASP A 40 1.38 -2.28 -12.92
CA ASP A 40 1.70 -1.52 -14.14
C ASP A 40 1.95 -2.47 -15.32
N ALA A 41 1.58 -2.00 -16.51
CA ALA A 41 1.67 -2.76 -17.75
C ALA A 41 3.13 -2.98 -18.21
N ASP A 42 4.03 -2.07 -17.83
CA ASP A 42 5.44 -2.11 -18.20
C ASP A 42 6.35 -1.61 -17.07
N GLU A 43 7.62 -2.03 -17.12
CA GLU A 43 8.64 -1.72 -16.09
C GLU A 43 8.99 -0.23 -16.06
N LYS A 44 8.91 0.46 -17.20
CA LYS A 44 9.21 1.89 -17.27
C LYS A 44 8.17 2.69 -16.48
N THR A 45 6.89 2.38 -16.66
CA THR A 45 5.79 3.00 -15.92
C THR A 45 5.90 2.73 -14.42
N PHE A 46 6.25 1.49 -14.05
CA PHE A 46 6.57 1.13 -12.66
C PHE A 46 7.67 2.00 -12.07
N ASN A 47 8.83 2.07 -12.73
CA ASN A 47 10.00 2.83 -12.27
C ASN A 47 9.69 4.34 -12.18
N ASP A 48 9.01 4.88 -13.19
CA ASP A 48 8.62 6.29 -13.24
C ASP A 48 7.70 6.68 -12.08
N TYR A 49 6.86 5.76 -11.60
CA TYR A 49 5.95 6.01 -10.48
C TYR A 49 6.60 5.72 -9.13
N TYR A 50 7.37 4.64 -9.03
CA TYR A 50 8.02 4.20 -7.79
C TYR A 50 9.16 5.14 -7.33
N LYS A 51 9.83 5.84 -8.25
CA LYS A 51 11.03 6.66 -7.96
C LYS A 51 10.93 7.63 -6.77
N ASN A 52 9.73 8.09 -6.43
CA ASN A 52 9.49 9.07 -5.36
C ASN A 52 8.84 8.44 -4.11
N MET A 53 8.72 7.11 -4.04
CA MET A 53 8.12 6.41 -2.91
C MET A 53 9.20 6.05 -1.87
N PRO A 54 9.02 6.39 -0.58
CA PRO A 54 10.03 6.16 0.46
C PRO A 54 10.06 4.72 1.01
N TRP A 55 9.32 3.80 0.39
CA TRP A 55 9.12 2.43 0.85
C TRP A 55 9.62 1.41 -0.16
N LEU A 56 9.58 0.13 0.19
CA LEU A 56 10.05 -0.96 -0.68
C LEU A 56 9.04 -1.26 -1.79
N ALA A 57 9.49 -1.89 -2.87
CA ALA A 57 8.62 -2.49 -3.87
C ALA A 57 8.94 -3.98 -4.06
N LEU A 58 7.92 -4.74 -4.46
CA LEU A 58 8.14 -6.04 -5.11
C LEU A 58 8.82 -5.77 -6.46
N ASP A 59 9.88 -6.52 -6.77
CA ASP A 59 10.56 -6.42 -8.07
C ASP A 59 9.52 -6.58 -9.18
N TYR A 60 9.56 -5.66 -10.15
CA TYR A 60 8.64 -5.69 -11.28
C TYR A 60 8.67 -7.02 -12.03
N LYS A 61 9.82 -7.70 -12.07
CA LYS A 61 9.99 -9.01 -12.74
C LYS A 61 9.20 -10.13 -12.06
N GLU A 62 8.83 -9.98 -10.79
CA GLU A 62 8.07 -10.97 -10.00
C GLU A 62 6.56 -10.92 -10.32
N ARG A 63 6.18 -10.95 -11.61
CA ARG A 63 4.79 -10.81 -12.07
C ARG A 63 3.86 -11.87 -11.51
N LYS A 64 4.30 -13.13 -11.52
CA LYS A 64 3.52 -14.26 -10.96
C LYS A 64 3.21 -14.05 -9.47
N LYS A 65 4.19 -13.59 -8.70
CA LYS A 65 4.02 -13.31 -7.27
C LYS A 65 3.11 -12.11 -7.03
N SER A 66 3.20 -11.09 -7.87
CA SER A 66 2.25 -9.97 -7.86
C SER A 66 0.81 -10.48 -8.05
N GLU A 67 0.56 -11.31 -9.06
CA GLU A 67 -0.76 -11.90 -9.34
C GLU A 67 -1.28 -12.77 -8.19
N GLU A 68 -0.42 -13.60 -7.60
CA GLU A 68 -0.77 -14.43 -6.43
C GLU A 68 -1.19 -13.57 -5.24
N LEU A 69 -0.49 -12.46 -4.97
CA LEU A 69 -0.81 -11.53 -3.88
C LEU A 69 -2.12 -10.78 -4.16
N LEU A 70 -2.36 -10.34 -5.39
CA LEU A 70 -3.62 -9.70 -5.80
C LEU A 70 -4.82 -10.62 -5.55
N LYS A 71 -4.70 -11.89 -5.95
CA LYS A 71 -5.73 -12.91 -5.72
C LYS A 71 -5.91 -13.19 -4.23
N LYS A 72 -4.82 -13.41 -3.50
CA LYS A 72 -4.82 -13.72 -2.06
C LYS A 72 -5.54 -12.66 -1.24
N TYR A 73 -5.37 -11.38 -1.59
CA TYR A 73 -5.99 -10.26 -0.86
C TYR A 73 -7.25 -9.72 -1.52
N ASN A 74 -7.83 -10.46 -2.47
CA ASN A 74 -9.06 -10.13 -3.18
C ASN A 74 -9.08 -8.67 -3.69
N VAL A 75 -8.01 -8.29 -4.39
CA VAL A 75 -7.86 -6.93 -4.92
C VAL A 75 -8.69 -6.79 -6.20
N THR A 76 -9.90 -6.25 -6.05
CA THR A 76 -10.83 -5.99 -7.15
C THR A 76 -10.83 -4.54 -7.63
N GLY A 77 -10.22 -3.64 -6.86
CA GLY A 77 -10.20 -2.21 -7.13
C GLY A 77 -9.03 -1.54 -6.41
N ILE A 78 -8.70 -0.34 -6.87
CA ILE A 78 -7.48 0.39 -6.54
C ILE A 78 -7.73 1.89 -6.39
N PRO A 79 -7.00 2.57 -5.50
CA PRO A 79 -5.90 2.05 -4.66
C PRO A 79 -6.36 1.12 -3.51
N LYS A 80 -5.52 0.14 -3.12
CA LYS A 80 -5.81 -0.83 -2.06
C LYS A 80 -4.68 -0.90 -1.03
N LEU A 81 -4.98 -0.72 0.25
CA LEU A 81 -3.98 -0.83 1.31
C LEU A 81 -4.36 -1.92 2.30
N VAL A 82 -3.64 -3.04 2.27
CA VAL A 82 -3.88 -4.19 3.16
C VAL A 82 -2.90 -4.13 4.33
N LEU A 83 -3.42 -4.06 5.55
CA LEU A 83 -2.61 -4.13 6.75
C LEU A 83 -2.50 -5.58 7.18
N ILE A 84 -1.26 -5.98 7.41
CA ILE A 84 -0.89 -7.34 7.78
C ILE A 84 0.10 -7.22 8.91
N ASP A 85 -0.15 -8.03 9.94
CA ASP A 85 0.75 -8.22 11.06
C ASP A 85 2.03 -8.92 10.59
N GLY A 86 3.18 -8.32 10.90
CA GLY A 86 4.48 -8.78 10.40
C GLY A 86 4.91 -10.13 10.99
N ASP A 87 4.48 -10.43 12.21
CA ASP A 87 4.94 -11.60 12.96
C ASP A 87 4.04 -12.82 12.70
N THR A 88 2.72 -12.59 12.64
CA THR A 88 1.72 -13.65 12.50
C THR A 88 1.20 -13.83 11.07
N GLY A 89 1.42 -12.84 10.20
CA GLY A 89 0.86 -12.83 8.84
C GLY A 89 -0.66 -12.64 8.78
N LYS A 90 -1.32 -12.34 9.91
CA LYS A 90 -2.77 -12.09 9.97
C LYS A 90 -3.13 -10.74 9.35
N ILE A 91 -4.27 -10.69 8.68
CA ILE A 91 -4.82 -9.46 8.13
C ILE A 91 -5.42 -8.64 9.27
N ILE A 92 -4.95 -7.40 9.42
CA ILE A 92 -5.44 -6.40 10.38
C ILE A 92 -6.56 -5.56 9.76
N CYS A 93 -6.37 -5.18 8.49
CA CYS A 93 -7.34 -4.40 7.73
C CYS A 93 -7.24 -4.75 6.25
N THR A 94 -8.36 -5.01 5.60
CA THR A 94 -8.42 -5.38 4.18
C THR A 94 -8.35 -4.16 3.25
N ASN A 95 -8.70 -2.97 3.73
CA ASN A 95 -8.52 -1.73 2.99
C ASN A 95 -8.50 -0.50 3.91
N ALA A 96 -7.33 0.07 4.13
CA ALA A 96 -7.18 1.28 4.94
C ALA A 96 -7.22 2.59 4.14
N VAL A 97 -7.41 2.57 2.82
CA VAL A 97 -7.42 3.80 1.99
C VAL A 97 -8.46 4.81 2.47
N GLU A 98 -9.72 4.38 2.61
CA GLU A 98 -10.81 5.27 3.01
C GLU A 98 -10.64 5.78 4.44
N GLN A 99 -10.23 4.91 5.36
CA GLN A 99 -9.99 5.28 6.75
C GLN A 99 -8.89 6.35 6.87
N ILE A 100 -7.81 6.21 6.10
CA ILE A 100 -6.73 7.20 6.06
C ILE A 100 -7.22 8.52 5.45
N LEU A 101 -7.97 8.47 4.34
CA LEU A 101 -8.39 9.69 3.65
C LEU A 101 -9.46 10.49 4.39
N TYR A 102 -10.41 9.82 5.05
CA TYR A 102 -11.62 10.46 5.58
C TYR A 102 -11.70 10.50 7.11
N LEU A 103 -11.05 9.58 7.81
CA LEU A 103 -11.21 9.42 9.26
C LEU A 103 -9.94 9.77 10.06
N ASP A 104 -8.77 9.50 9.50
CA ASP A 104 -7.50 9.75 10.17
C ASP A 104 -6.45 10.28 9.19
N PRO A 105 -6.64 11.51 8.69
CA PRO A 105 -5.74 12.09 7.72
C PRO A 105 -4.32 12.33 8.28
N GLU A 106 -4.19 12.52 9.58
CA GLU A 106 -2.88 12.67 10.22
C GLU A 106 -2.21 11.32 10.53
N GLY A 107 -2.87 10.19 10.25
CA GLY A 107 -2.33 8.86 10.50
C GLY A 107 -2.06 8.50 11.96
N LYS A 108 -2.67 9.23 12.91
CA LYS A 108 -2.46 9.08 14.36
C LYS A 108 -3.02 7.75 14.86
N ASN A 109 -4.14 7.29 14.30
CA ASN A 109 -4.90 6.11 14.69
C ASN A 109 -4.43 4.80 14.01
N PHE A 110 -3.25 4.79 13.41
CA PHE A 110 -2.59 3.55 12.99
C PHE A 110 -2.60 2.51 14.13
N PRO A 111 -2.96 1.23 13.88
CA PRO A 111 -2.97 0.52 12.60
C PRO A 111 -4.34 0.39 11.92
N TRP A 112 -5.23 1.38 11.99
CA TRP A 112 -6.47 1.46 11.16
C TRP A 112 -7.21 0.12 11.04
N LYS A 113 -7.57 -0.46 12.19
CA LYS A 113 -8.24 -1.76 12.25
C LYS A 113 -9.60 -1.64 11.58
N SER A 114 -10.01 -2.70 10.87
CA SER A 114 -11.39 -2.78 10.37
C SER A 114 -12.38 -2.66 11.53
N ALA A 115 -13.49 -1.95 11.31
CA ALA A 115 -14.61 -1.98 12.24
C ALA A 115 -15.08 -3.44 12.36
N GLN A 116 -15.23 -3.89 13.61
CA GLN A 116 -15.60 -5.26 13.95
C GLN A 116 -17.10 -5.47 13.78
#